data_AF-A0A0M1VUT3-F1
#
_entry.id   AF-A0A0M1VUT3-F1
#
_cell.length_a   1.000
_cell.length_b   1.000
_cell.length_c   1.000
_cell.angle_alpha   90.00
_cell.angle_beta   90.00
_cell.angle_gamma   90.00
#
_symmetry.space_group_name_H-M   'P 1'
#
loop_
_entity.id
_entity.type
_entity.pdbx_description
1 polymer ?
#
loop_
_entity_poly.entity_id
_entity_poly.type
_entity_poly.pdbx_seq_one_letter_code
_entity_poly.pdbx_strand_id
1 'polypeptide(L)' 'MKISFSIQAWEEYLYFQSQDKKRLKKINVLIKDIERNDVLKSFIH' A
#
# COMPACT_ATOMS: atom_id res chain seq x y z
N MET A 1 -8.78 1.93 -6.59
CA MET A 1 -9.22 2.39 -5.26
C MET A 1 -8.50 3.69 -4.94
N LYS A 2 -9.00 4.57 -4.05
CA LYS A 2 -8.23 5.75 -3.61
C LYS A 2 -7.49 5.38 -2.33
N ILE A 3 -6.16 5.45 -2.36
CA ILE A 3 -5.31 5.20 -1.18
C ILE A 3 -5.15 6.52 -0.44
N SER A 4 -5.51 6.53 0.84
CA SER A 4 -5.32 7.68 1.72
C SER A 4 -4.40 7.27 2.86
N PHE A 5 -3.30 8.01 3.03
CA PHE A 5 -2.38 7.85 4.16
C PHE A 5 -2.69 8.89 5.23
N SER A 6 -2.41 8.55 6.49
CA SER A 6 -2.25 9.57 7.53
C SER A 6 -0.97 10.37 7.25
N ILE A 7 -0.87 11.57 7.82
CA ILE A 7 0.31 12.44 7.63
C ILE A 7 1.59 11.72 8.06
N GLN A 8 1.58 11.10 9.24
CA GLN A 8 2.72 10.33 9.74
C GLN A 8 3.09 9.18 8.79
N ALA A 9 2.12 8.40 8.32
CA ALA A 9 2.39 7.28 7.41
C ALA A 9 2.94 7.77 6.06
N TRP A 10 2.50 8.95 5.60
CA TRP A 10 3.03 9.56 4.39
C TRP A 10 4.48 10.01 4.55
N GLU A 11 4.83 10.63 5.68
CA GLU A 11 6.21 11.01 6.01
C GLU A 11 7.13 9.78 6.11
N GLU A 12 6.69 8.71 6.75
CA GLU A 12 7.43 7.45 6.82
C GLU A 12 7.59 6.81 5.44
N TYR A 13 6.55 6.85 4.61
CA TYR A 13 6.61 6.36 3.22
C TYR A 13 7.64 7.13 2.40
N LEU A 14 7.69 8.47 2.53
CA LEU A 14 8.70 9.32 1.88
C LEU A 14 10.12 9.05 2.42
N TYR A 15 10.27 8.84 3.73
CA TYR A 15 11.54 8.46 4.33
C TYR A 15 12.08 7.16 3.72
N PHE A 16 11.24 6.11 3.61
CA PHE A 16 11.64 4.85 3.00
C PHE A 16 11.98 4.97 1.52
N GLN A 17 11.39 5.92 0.79
CA GLN A 17 11.75 6.17 -0.61
C GLN A 17 13.21 6.57 -0.78
N SER A 18 13.76 7.36 0.14
CA SER A 18 15.15 7.80 0.10
C SER A 18 16.12 6.82 0.77
N GLN A 19 15.72 6.17 1.86
CA GLN A 19 16.63 5.38 2.71
C GLN A 19 16.53 3.86 2.51
N ASP A 20 15.33 3.31 2.25
CA ASP A 20 15.13 1.85 2.20
C ASP A 20 14.07 1.45 1.15
N LYS A 21 14.55 1.28 -0.08
CA LYS A 21 13.73 0.84 -1.22
C LYS A 21 13.20 -0.59 -1.05
N LYS A 22 13.81 -1.45 -0.22
CA LYS A 22 13.33 -2.81 0.01
C LYS A 22 12.05 -2.79 0.84
N ARG A 23 11.99 -1.96 1.89
CA ARG A 23 10.76 -1.71 2.65
C ARG A 23 9.69 -1.07 1.78
N LEU A 24 10.04 -0.04 0.99
CA LEU A 24 9.11 0.58 0.06
C LEU A 24 8.49 -0.43 -0.92
N LYS A 25 9.30 -1.34 -1.47
CA LYS A 25 8.83 -2.38 -2.39
C LYS A 25 7.82 -3.32 -1.70
N LYS A 26 8.04 -3.69 -0.44
CA LYS A 26 7.09 -4.52 0.32
C LYS A 26 5.75 -3.81 0.54
N ILE A 27 5.77 -2.54 0.94
CA ILE A 27 4.56 -1.73 1.11
C ILE A 27 3.76 -1.67 -0.20
N ASN A 28 4.43 -1.42 -1.32
CA ASN A 28 3.79 -1.38 -2.64
C ASN A 28 3.21 -2.72 -3.09
N VAL A 29 3.86 -3.83 -2.74
CA VAL A 29 3.32 -5.18 -3.01
C VAL A 29 2.05 -5.40 -2.19
N LEU A 30 2.07 -5.08 -0.90
CA LEU A 30 0.90 -5.24 -0.03
C LEU A 30 -0.29 -4.38 -0.49
N ILE A 31 -0.04 -3.13 -0.87
CA ILE A 31 -1.07 -2.25 -1.43
C ILE A 31 -1.67 -2.88 -2.69
N LYS A 32 -0.83 -3.34 -3.62
CA LYS A 32 -1.29 -3.99 -4.86
C LYS A 32 -2.04 -5.30 -4.58
N ASP A 33 -1.61 -6.06 -3.59
CA ASP A 33 -2.26 -7.30 -3.19
C ASP A 33 -3.62 -7.03 -2.55
N ILE A 34 -3.78 -5.95 -1.79
CA ILE A 34 -5.08 -5.50 -1.26
C ILE A 34 -5.98 -5.00 -2.40
N GLU A 35 -5.43 -4.27 -3.37
CA GLU A 35 -6.19 -3.82 -4.55
C GLU A 35 -6.62 -4.98 -5.47
N ARG A 36 -5.84 -6.07 -5.52
CA ARG A 36 -6.10 -7.25 -6.36
C ARG A 36 -6.92 -8.33 -5.66
N ASN A 37 -6.68 -8.54 -4.36
CA ASN A 37 -7.53 -9.39 -3.53
C ASN A 37 -8.81 -8.63 -3.25
N ASP A 38 -9.66 -8.70 -4.27
CA ASP A 38 -11.06 -8.35 -4.24
C ASP A 38 -11.82 -9.36 -3.37
N VAL A 39 -11.45 -9.42 -2.08
CA VAL A 39 -12.24 -10.12 -1.06
C VAL A 39 -13.68 -9.60 -1.10
N LEU A 40 -13.93 -8.40 -1.66
CA LEU A 40 -15.25 -7.83 -1.87
C LEU A 40 -15.94 -8.22 -3.20
N LYS A 41 -15.24 -8.57 -4.29
CA LYS A 41 -15.91 -9.09 -5.51
C LYS A 41 -16.33 -10.55 -5.40
N SER A 42 -15.67 -11.36 -4.57
CA SER A 42 -16.06 -12.76 -4.37
C SER A 42 -17.39 -12.93 -3.59
N PHE A 43 -17.87 -11.90 -2.91
CA PHE A 43 -19.18 -11.91 -2.21
C PHE A 43 -20.31 -11.27 -3.03
N ILE A 44 -20.05 -10.87 -4.29
CA ILE A 44 -21.05 -10.28 -5.19
C ILE A 44 -21.13 -11.08 -6.51
N HIS A 45 -21.10 -12.42 -6.41
CA HIS A 45 -21.65 -13.32 -7.42
C HIS A 45 -22.61 -14.29 -6.75
#